data_AF-A0A522AUX8-F1
#
_entry.id   AF-A0A522AUX8-F1
#
_cell.length_a   1.000
_cell.length_b   1.000
_cell.length_c   1.000
_cell.angle_alpha   90.00
_cell.angle_beta   90.00
_cell.angle_gamma   90.00
#
_symmetry.space_group_name_H-M   'P 1'
#
loop_
_entity.id
_entity.type
_entity.pdbx_description
1 polymer ?
#
loop_
_entity_poly.entity_id
_entity_poly.type
_entity_poly.pdbx_seq_one_letter_code
_entity_poly.pdbx_strand_id
1 'polypeptide(L)'
;MPARPVGAQSSGDAPGTDGGRGTFGGRVRSLANAIFERDWLVLLVILAVAAVARIPGLATRGDFDGDQGHDLLVLLRFVRDGQVPLLGPPTSIGEFHHGAAYYFLFAPLAWLSNADPMAILAGMAALGIAAVGVTWWLARAVG
;
A
#
# COMPACT_ATOMS: atom_id res chain seq x y z
N MET A 1 -72.58 52.85 -25.71
CA MET A 1 -71.42 52.69 -24.81
C MET A 1 -70.28 52.09 -25.63
N PRO A 2 -69.15 52.80 -25.80
CA PRO A 2 -68.10 52.47 -26.77
C PRO A 2 -66.96 51.64 -26.16
N ALA A 3 -66.23 50.86 -26.98
CA ALA A 3 -64.78 50.67 -26.93
C ALA A 3 -64.30 49.70 -28.05
N ARG A 4 -63.78 50.27 -29.16
CA ARG A 4 -62.54 49.79 -29.81
C ARG A 4 -61.39 50.60 -29.17
N PRO A 5 -60.10 50.50 -29.57
CA PRO A 5 -59.30 49.49 -30.32
C PRO A 5 -58.08 49.04 -29.46
N VAL A 6 -57.10 48.24 -29.89
CA VAL A 6 -55.88 48.63 -30.64
C VAL A 6 -54.97 47.39 -30.65
N GLY A 7 -54.38 47.06 -31.80
CA GLY A 7 -53.30 46.07 -31.90
C GLY A 7 -51.94 46.66 -31.59
N ALA A 8 -50.97 45.79 -31.27
CA ALA A 8 -49.56 46.10 -31.39
C ALA A 8 -48.79 44.79 -31.60
N GLN A 9 -48.15 44.66 -32.76
CA GLN A 9 -47.00 43.78 -32.92
C GLN A 9 -45.78 44.48 -32.29
N SER A 10 -44.92 43.75 -31.60
CA SER A 10 -43.49 44.08 -31.56
C SER A 10 -42.66 42.83 -31.31
N SER A 11 -41.87 42.48 -32.31
CA SER A 11 -40.66 41.66 -32.21
C SER A 11 -39.66 42.28 -31.23
N GLY A 12 -39.12 41.45 -30.34
CA GLY A 12 -38.03 41.79 -29.42
C GLY A 12 -37.12 40.58 -29.24
N ASP A 13 -35.85 40.76 -29.59
CA ASP A 13 -34.76 39.80 -29.53
C ASP A 13 -34.40 39.32 -28.10
N ALA A 14 -33.65 38.22 -28.10
CA ALA A 14 -32.54 37.88 -27.18
C ALA A 14 -32.84 36.92 -25.98
N PRO A 15 -31.79 36.28 -25.40
CA PRO A 15 -31.68 34.82 -25.32
C PRO A 15 -31.85 34.32 -23.88
N GLY A 16 -32.81 33.44 -23.66
CA GLY A 16 -33.13 32.90 -22.33
C GLY A 16 -32.37 31.63 -22.00
N THR A 17 -31.07 31.78 -21.73
CA THR A 17 -30.28 30.97 -20.79
C THR A 17 -30.53 29.46 -20.75
N ASP A 18 -29.66 28.71 -21.41
CA ASP A 18 -29.35 27.30 -21.12
C ASP A 18 -28.57 27.19 -19.79
N GLY A 19 -29.14 27.78 -18.75
CA GLY A 19 -28.49 28.07 -17.47
C GLY A 19 -29.06 27.18 -16.37
N GLY A 20 -28.23 26.26 -15.87
CA GLY A 20 -28.39 25.76 -14.50
C GLY A 20 -28.79 24.30 -14.32
N ARG A 21 -28.58 23.39 -15.29
CA ARG A 21 -28.70 21.93 -15.04
C ARG A 21 -27.37 21.18 -14.88
N GLY A 22 -26.29 21.89 -14.59
CA GLY A 22 -25.07 21.28 -14.08
C GLY A 22 -24.56 22.16 -12.97
N THR A 23 -24.35 21.61 -11.77
CA THR A 23 -23.23 22.03 -10.88
C THR A 23 -23.24 21.44 -9.48
N PHE A 24 -24.24 20.69 -9.02
CA PHE A 24 -24.09 19.98 -7.73
C PHE A 24 -23.43 18.61 -7.91
N GLY A 25 -24.07 17.70 -8.64
CA GLY A 25 -23.53 16.35 -8.89
C GLY A 25 -22.24 16.31 -9.72
N GLY A 26 -21.92 17.38 -10.47
CA GLY A 26 -20.66 17.55 -11.17
C GLY A 26 -19.51 17.98 -10.25
N ARG A 27 -19.78 18.91 -9.32
CA ARG A 27 -18.79 19.35 -8.32
C ARG A 27 -18.53 18.27 -7.27
N VAL A 28 -19.55 17.52 -6.85
CA VAL A 28 -19.37 16.38 -5.95
C VAL A 28 -18.51 15.28 -6.60
N ARG A 29 -18.74 14.97 -7.89
CA ARG A 29 -17.89 14.03 -8.63
C ARG A 29 -16.47 14.54 -8.84
N SER A 30 -16.27 15.83 -9.14
CA SER A 30 -14.91 16.37 -9.32
C SER A 30 -14.13 16.40 -8.00
N LEU A 31 -14.79 16.72 -6.89
CA LEU A 31 -14.19 16.68 -5.56
C LEU A 31 -13.89 15.25 -5.12
N ALA A 32 -14.81 14.31 -5.34
CA ALA A 32 -14.58 12.89 -5.08
C ALA A 32 -13.38 12.39 -5.90
N ASN A 33 -13.35 12.64 -7.21
CA ASN A 33 -12.22 12.26 -8.06
C ASN A 33 -10.90 12.90 -7.61
N ALA A 34 -10.89 14.18 -7.26
CA ALA A 34 -9.69 14.85 -6.73
C ALA A 34 -9.24 14.27 -5.38
N ILE A 35 -10.16 13.87 -4.51
CA ILE A 35 -9.84 13.19 -3.24
C ILE A 35 -9.35 11.77 -3.49
N PHE A 36 -9.99 11.01 -4.38
CA PHE A 36 -9.55 9.65 -4.74
C PHE A 36 -8.17 9.67 -5.42
N GLU A 37 -7.91 10.60 -6.34
CA GLU A 37 -6.60 10.82 -6.95
C GLU A 37 -5.55 11.25 -5.91
N ARG A 38 -5.93 12.11 -4.94
CA ARG A 38 -5.07 12.52 -3.83
C ARG A 38 -4.79 11.37 -2.85
N ASP A 39 -5.75 10.50 -2.58
CA ASP A 39 -5.62 9.35 -1.69
C ASP A 39 -4.58 8.35 -2.24
N TRP A 40 -4.64 8.05 -3.54
CA TRP A 40 -3.64 7.22 -4.22
C TRP A 40 -2.26 7.88 -4.24
N LEU A 41 -2.21 9.21 -4.44
CA LEU A 41 -0.95 9.95 -4.33
C LEU A 41 -0.36 9.88 -2.92
N VAL A 42 -1.20 10.01 -1.89
CA VAL A 42 -0.77 9.88 -0.48
C VAL A 42 -0.23 8.48 -0.21
N LEU A 43 -0.94 7.43 -0.66
CA LEU A 43 -0.44 6.05 -0.55
C LEU A 43 0.91 5.89 -1.26
N LEU A 44 1.03 6.37 -2.50
CA LEU A 44 2.27 6.31 -3.28
C LEU A 44 3.43 6.98 -2.54
N VAL A 45 3.21 8.18 -1.99
CA VAL A 45 4.22 8.90 -1.21
C VAL A 45 4.62 8.13 0.04
N ILE A 46 3.66 7.58 0.79
CA ILE A 46 3.95 6.80 2.00
C ILE A 46 4.73 5.53 1.67
N LEU A 47 4.37 4.82 0.59
CA LEU A 47 5.11 3.64 0.12
C LEU A 47 6.51 4.00 -0.37
N ALA A 48 6.69 5.15 -1.04
CA ALA A 48 7.99 5.65 -1.44
C ALA A 48 8.88 5.96 -0.22
N VAL A 49 8.34 6.61 0.81
CA VAL A 49 9.05 6.84 2.08
C VAL A 49 9.41 5.51 2.75
N ALA A 50 8.48 4.55 2.79
CA ALA A 50 8.72 3.23 3.34
C ALA A 50 9.85 2.48 2.60
N ALA A 51 9.91 2.61 1.28
CA ALA A 51 10.96 2.03 0.44
C ALA A 51 12.31 2.70 0.66
N VAL A 52 12.37 4.05 0.67
CA VAL A 52 13.59 4.82 0.94
C VAL A 52 14.14 4.54 2.35
N ALA A 53 13.29 4.27 3.34
CA ALA A 53 13.75 3.90 4.67
C ALA A 53 14.33 2.46 4.72
N ARG A 54 13.71 1.53 3.98
CA ARG A 54 14.01 0.10 4.10
C ARG A 54 15.09 -0.39 3.16
N ILE A 55 15.12 0.07 1.91
CA ILE A 55 15.96 -0.50 0.85
C ILE A 55 17.45 -0.08 0.93
N PRO A 56 17.81 1.18 1.25
CA PRO A 56 19.20 1.60 1.26
C PRO A 56 20.04 0.85 2.30
N GLY A 57 21.23 0.40 1.88
CA GLY A 57 22.17 -0.29 2.76
C GLY A 57 21.75 -1.70 3.15
N LEU A 58 20.87 -2.36 2.39
CA LEU A 58 20.46 -3.75 2.69
C LEU A 58 21.66 -4.68 2.86
N ALA A 59 22.63 -4.61 1.94
CA ALA A 59 23.82 -5.44 1.97
C ALA A 59 24.72 -5.16 3.18
N THR A 60 24.82 -3.90 3.61
CA THR A 60 25.66 -3.49 4.75
C THR A 60 24.97 -3.63 6.11
N ARG A 61 23.64 -3.75 6.13
CA ARG A 61 22.86 -4.10 7.34
C ARG A 61 22.73 -5.62 7.53
N GLY A 62 23.14 -6.37 6.51
CA GLY A 62 23.12 -7.81 6.43
C GLY A 62 24.50 -8.42 6.60
N ASP A 63 25.29 -7.98 7.59
CA ASP A 63 26.60 -8.61 7.86
C ASP A 63 26.47 -10.04 8.42
N PHE A 64 25.24 -10.53 8.58
CA PHE A 64 24.89 -11.90 8.95
C PHE A 64 25.52 -12.34 10.27
N ASP A 65 25.60 -11.43 11.23
CA ASP A 65 26.03 -11.70 12.59
C ASP A 65 24.83 -11.95 13.52
N GLY A 66 25.14 -12.47 14.72
CA GLY A 66 24.15 -12.76 15.76
C GLY A 66 22.91 -13.49 15.25
N ASP A 67 21.74 -12.88 15.50
CA ASP A 67 20.44 -13.46 15.17
C ASP A 67 20.22 -13.59 13.65
N GLN A 68 20.70 -12.63 12.85
CA GLN A 68 20.51 -12.68 11.39
C GLN A 68 21.23 -13.88 10.77
N GLY A 69 22.50 -14.10 11.17
CA GLY A 69 23.28 -15.24 10.70
C GLY A 69 22.69 -16.57 11.18
N HIS A 70 22.25 -16.62 12.43
CA HIS A 70 21.58 -17.79 12.99
C HIS A 70 20.33 -18.17 12.16
N ASP A 71 19.42 -17.23 11.96
CA ASP A 71 18.16 -17.45 11.26
C ASP A 71 18.36 -17.90 9.81
N LEU A 72 19.36 -17.31 9.13
CA LEU A 72 19.70 -17.67 7.76
C LEU A 72 20.30 -19.06 7.66
N LEU A 73 21.10 -19.48 8.64
CA LEU A 73 21.61 -20.85 8.70
C LEU A 73 20.48 -21.86 8.95
N VAL A 74 19.47 -21.50 9.75
CA VAL A 74 18.28 -22.34 9.94
C VAL A 74 17.50 -22.47 8.62
N LEU A 75 17.24 -21.35 7.93
CA LEU A 75 16.60 -21.37 6.61
C LEU A 75 17.39 -22.17 5.58
N LEU A 76 18.72 -22.04 5.56
CA LEU A 76 19.61 -22.81 4.71
C LEU A 76 19.47 -24.31 4.95
N ARG A 77 19.56 -24.76 6.21
CA ARG A 77 19.40 -26.18 6.58
C ARG A 77 18.00 -26.70 6.30
N PHE A 78 16.99 -25.87 6.49
CA PHE A 78 15.63 -26.25 6.16
C PHE A 78 15.48 -26.50 4.65
N VAL A 79 15.91 -25.56 3.83
CA VAL A 79 15.74 -25.61 2.37
C VAL A 79 16.66 -26.61 1.68
N ARG A 80 17.93 -26.72 2.12
CA ARG A 80 18.91 -27.61 1.49
C ARG A 80 18.93 -29.01 2.09
N ASP A 81 18.85 -29.11 3.41
CA ASP A 81 19.04 -30.38 4.12
C ASP A 81 17.71 -30.99 4.59
N GLY A 82 16.58 -30.30 4.39
CA GLY A 82 15.26 -30.77 4.80
C GLY A 82 15.02 -30.71 6.32
N GLN A 83 15.84 -29.96 7.06
CA GLN A 83 15.72 -29.85 8.52
C GLN A 83 14.58 -28.89 8.89
N VAL A 84 13.37 -29.43 9.05
CA VAL A 84 12.17 -28.64 9.36
C VAL A 84 12.30 -27.97 10.73
N PRO A 85 12.28 -26.63 10.84
CA PRO A 85 12.36 -25.95 12.12
C PRO A 85 11.04 -26.09 12.88
N LEU A 86 11.11 -26.63 14.09
CA LEU A 86 9.95 -26.77 14.98
C LEU A 86 9.80 -25.58 15.93
N LEU A 87 10.85 -24.80 16.11
CA LEU A 87 10.91 -23.58 16.92
C LEU A 87 11.31 -22.40 16.04
N GLY A 88 10.89 -21.19 16.42
CA GLY A 88 11.31 -19.95 15.77
C GLY A 88 12.66 -19.44 16.28
N PRO A 89 13.05 -18.21 15.92
CA PRO A 89 14.28 -17.59 16.41
C PRO A 89 14.39 -17.61 17.94
N PRO A 90 15.58 -17.86 18.50
CA PRO A 90 15.80 -17.84 19.94
C PRO A 90 15.50 -16.45 20.52
N THR A 91 15.07 -16.42 21.77
CA THR A 91 14.96 -15.18 22.54
C THR A 91 16.23 -14.98 23.38
N SER A 92 16.42 -13.79 23.94
CA SER A 92 17.50 -13.56 24.91
C SER A 92 17.22 -14.13 26.31
N ILE A 93 16.27 -15.07 26.45
CA ILE A 93 15.85 -15.67 27.72
C ILE A 93 15.94 -17.19 27.63
N GLY A 94 17.07 -17.75 28.08
CA GLY A 94 17.27 -19.20 28.17
C GLY A 94 16.90 -19.94 26.88
N GLU A 95 16.11 -21.00 27.00
CA GLU A 95 15.66 -21.84 25.89
C GLU A 95 14.33 -21.40 25.27
N PHE A 96 13.86 -20.17 25.54
CA PHE A 96 12.63 -19.67 24.94
C PHE A 96 12.85 -19.25 23.48
N HIS A 97 11.92 -19.64 22.61
CA HIS A 97 11.95 -19.37 21.18
C HIS A 97 10.65 -18.70 20.73
N HIS A 98 10.73 -17.92 19.66
CA HIS A 98 9.55 -17.42 18.95
C HIS A 98 8.82 -18.56 18.23
N GLY A 99 7.66 -18.26 17.63
CA GLY A 99 6.95 -19.22 16.78
C GLY A 99 7.71 -19.53 15.49
N ALA A 100 7.70 -20.78 15.05
CA ALA A 100 8.37 -21.23 13.82
C ALA A 100 7.82 -20.59 12.53
N ALA A 101 6.66 -19.93 12.59
CA ALA A 101 6.02 -19.27 11.46
C ALA A 101 6.95 -18.29 10.71
N TYR A 102 7.91 -17.67 11.40
CA TYR A 102 8.93 -16.84 10.79
C TYR A 102 9.73 -17.60 9.71
N TYR A 103 10.21 -18.80 10.01
CA TYR A 103 10.99 -19.60 9.06
C TYR A 103 10.11 -20.09 7.90
N PHE A 104 8.86 -20.49 8.17
CA PHE A 104 7.93 -20.89 7.11
C PHE A 104 7.54 -19.74 6.18
N LEU A 105 7.46 -18.51 6.70
CA LEU A 105 7.18 -17.32 5.90
C LEU A 105 8.29 -17.06 4.87
N PHE A 106 9.56 -17.23 5.26
CA PHE A 106 10.71 -16.98 4.40
C PHE A 106 11.20 -18.21 3.62
N ALA A 107 10.79 -19.43 4.00
CA ALA A 107 11.21 -20.67 3.34
C ALA A 107 10.95 -20.70 1.82
N PRO A 108 9.79 -20.25 1.28
CA PRO A 108 9.59 -20.22 -0.16
C PRO A 108 10.62 -19.34 -0.87
N LEU A 109 10.93 -18.17 -0.29
CA LEU A 109 11.89 -17.23 -0.85
C LEU A 109 13.32 -17.76 -0.75
N ALA A 110 13.67 -18.38 0.38
CA ALA A 110 14.94 -19.09 0.54
C ALA A 110 15.05 -20.24 -0.48
N TRP A 111 13.99 -21.02 -0.72
CA TRP A 111 14.01 -22.09 -1.71
C TRP A 111 14.20 -21.58 -3.14
N LEU A 112 13.44 -20.56 -3.55
CA LEU A 112 13.55 -19.91 -4.87
C LEU A 112 14.93 -19.30 -5.13
N SER A 113 15.61 -18.83 -4.08
CA SER A 113 16.91 -18.14 -4.18
C SER A 113 18.11 -19.02 -3.82
N ASN A 114 17.90 -20.32 -3.58
CA ASN A 114 18.94 -21.23 -3.07
C ASN A 114 19.61 -20.73 -1.77
N ALA A 115 18.77 -20.19 -0.89
CA ALA A 115 19.09 -19.59 0.40
C ALA A 115 20.06 -18.42 0.30
N ASP A 116 19.94 -17.60 -0.74
CA ASP A 116 20.66 -16.33 -0.84
C ASP A 116 20.18 -15.39 0.28
N PRO A 117 21.06 -14.99 1.21
CA PRO A 117 20.72 -14.07 2.29
C PRO A 117 20.16 -12.73 1.79
N MET A 118 20.65 -12.24 0.65
CA MET A 118 20.20 -10.97 0.08
C MET A 118 18.75 -11.03 -0.39
N ALA A 119 18.35 -12.17 -0.95
CA ALA A 119 16.96 -12.38 -1.35
C ALA A 119 16.03 -12.35 -0.13
N ILE A 120 16.43 -12.99 0.97
CA ILE A 120 15.64 -13.04 2.20
C ILE A 120 15.50 -11.65 2.82
N LEU A 121 16.59 -10.88 2.92
CA LEU A 121 16.56 -9.49 3.37
C LEU A 121 15.69 -8.59 2.49
N ALA A 122 15.77 -8.74 1.16
CA ALA A 122 14.93 -8.02 0.21
C ALA A 122 13.45 -8.39 0.40
N GLY A 123 13.14 -9.67 0.64
CA GLY A 123 11.80 -10.12 0.97
C GLY A 123 11.28 -9.52 2.27
N MET A 124 12.11 -9.48 3.31
CA MET A 124 11.75 -8.86 4.58
C MET A 124 11.46 -7.36 4.43
N ALA A 125 12.31 -6.64 3.67
CA ALA A 125 12.07 -5.24 3.34
C ALA A 125 10.76 -5.05 2.56
N ALA A 126 10.50 -5.91 1.56
CA ALA A 126 9.28 -5.88 0.76
C ALA A 126 8.02 -6.14 1.60
N LEU A 127 8.05 -7.13 2.50
CA LEU A 127 6.95 -7.38 3.44
C LEU A 127 6.70 -6.19 4.37
N GLY A 128 7.77 -5.53 4.82
CA GLY A 128 7.65 -4.29 5.62
C GLY A 128 7.01 -3.14 4.84
N ILE A 129 7.30 -2.99 3.55
CA ILE A 129 6.65 -1.99 2.67
C ILE A 129 5.18 -2.39 2.43
N ALA A 130 4.92 -3.67 2.16
CA ALA A 130 3.57 -4.18 1.96
C ALA A 130 2.71 -3.99 3.21
N ALA A 131 3.26 -4.19 4.40
CA ALA A 131 2.57 -3.96 5.68
C ALA A 131 2.09 -2.50 5.79
N VAL A 132 2.90 -1.52 5.36
CA VAL A 132 2.47 -0.10 5.33
C VAL A 132 1.25 0.09 4.40
N GLY A 133 1.25 -0.55 3.23
CA GLY A 133 0.11 -0.53 2.31
C GLY A 133 -1.14 -1.19 2.90
N VAL A 134 -0.99 -2.34 3.57
CA VAL A 134 -2.08 -3.04 4.26
C VAL A 134 -2.63 -2.20 5.41
N THR A 135 -1.78 -1.52 6.18
CA THR A 135 -2.21 -0.61 7.24
C THR A 135 -3.02 0.56 6.69
N TRP A 136 -2.57 1.17 5.58
CA TRP A 136 -3.34 2.21 4.89
C TRP A 136 -4.71 1.69 4.44
N TRP A 137 -4.75 0.50 3.83
CA TRP A 137 -5.98 -0.13 3.38
C TRP A 137 -6.94 -0.39 4.56
N LEU A 138 -6.43 -0.94 5.66
CA LEU A 138 -7.24 -1.22 6.85
C LEU A 138 -7.81 0.07 7.46
N ALA A 139 -7.02 1.14 7.52
CA ALA A 139 -7.49 2.44 7.99
C ALA A 139 -8.66 2.98 7.14
N ARG A 140 -8.67 2.70 5.83
CA ARG A 140 -9.79 3.03 4.93
C ARG A 140 -10.98 2.09 5.04
N ALA A 141 -10.76 0.85 5.49
CA ALA A 141 -11.83 -0.14 5.65
C ALA A 141 -12.66 0.07 6.93
N VAL A 142 -12.04 0.67 7.95
CA VAL A 142 -12.68 0.91 9.27
C VAL A 142 -13.27 2.34 9.38
N GLY A 143 -12.80 3.28 8.54
CA GLY A 143 -13.21 4.68 8.54
C GLY A 143 -14.24 5.04 7.47
#